data_AF-A0A959PK84-F1
#
_entry.id   AF-A0A959PK84-F1
#
_cell.length_a   1.000
_cell.length_b   1.000
_cell.length_c   1.000
_cell.angle_alpha   90.00
_cell.angle_beta   90.00
_cell.angle_gamma   90.00
#
_symmetry.space_group_name_H-M   'P 1'
#
loop_
_entity.id
_entity.type
_entity.pdbx_description
1 polymer ?
#
loop_
_entity_poly.entity_id
_entity_poly.type
_entity_poly.pdbx_seq_one_letter_code
_entity_poly.pdbx_strand_id
1 'polypeptide(L)'
;MGICCRKRFSPRVIRYQLTKSGTSKYANYRVAMRARAKAEFFSKLCIAVEEADETEMWLDLLIDSNTCTDDFIKTLHSESLELVKILASMRKKLS
;
A
#
# COMPACT_ATOMS: atom_id res chain seq x y z
N MET A 1 2.30 27.27 -23.43
CA MET A 1 2.69 27.68 -22.06
C MET A 1 2.30 26.53 -21.14
N GLY A 2 3.22 25.60 -20.84
CA GLY A 2 4.10 25.70 -19.67
C GLY A 2 3.24 25.47 -18.42
N ILE A 3 3.16 24.25 -17.86
CA ILE A 3 4.15 23.69 -16.94
C ILE A 3 4.20 22.16 -17.11
N CYS A 4 5.25 21.65 -17.77
CA CYS A 4 5.65 20.25 -17.60
C CYS A 4 6.36 20.18 -16.24
N CYS A 5 5.61 20.02 -15.16
CA CYS A 5 6.19 19.60 -13.87
C CYS A 5 6.58 18.13 -14.06
N ARG A 6 7.73 17.89 -14.71
CA ARG A 6 8.33 16.57 -14.81
C ARG A 6 8.75 16.21 -13.38
N LYS A 7 7.82 15.66 -12.58
CA LYS A 7 8.06 15.20 -11.21
C LYS A 7 9.09 14.09 -11.27
N ARG A 8 10.36 14.47 -11.23
CA ARG A 8 11.47 13.53 -11.19
C ARG A 8 11.56 13.02 -9.76
N PHE A 9 10.67 12.09 -9.40
CA PHE A 9 10.74 11.41 -8.12
C PHE A 9 12.09 10.69 -8.03
N SER A 10 12.76 10.84 -6.89
CA SER A 10 14.02 10.13 -6.65
C SER A 10 13.72 8.64 -6.52
N PRO A 11 14.34 7.76 -7.32
CA PRO A 11 14.15 6.31 -7.20
C PRO A 11 14.48 5.78 -5.80
N ARG A 12 15.38 6.47 -5.08
CA ARG A 12 15.74 6.15 -3.69
C ARG A 12 14.57 6.38 -2.73
N VAL A 13 13.80 7.45 -2.96
CA VAL A 13 12.63 7.78 -2.13
C VAL A 13 11.52 6.77 -2.38
N ILE A 14 11.21 6.46 -3.64
CA ILE A 14 10.19 5.45 -3.98
C ILE A 14 10.58 4.09 -3.37
N ARG A 15 11.82 3.64 -3.59
CA ARG A 15 12.29 2.36 -3.02
C ARG A 15 12.16 2.32 -1.50
N TYR A 16 12.58 3.39 -0.82
CA TYR A 16 12.50 3.47 0.63
C TYR A 16 11.05 3.40 1.12
N GLN A 17 10.17 4.21 0.54
CA GLN A 17 8.77 4.27 0.97
C GLN A 17 8.02 2.98 0.65
N LEU A 18 8.20 2.42 -0.54
CA LEU A 18 7.63 1.12 -0.93
C LEU A 18 8.03 -0.01 0.04
N THR A 19 9.31 -0.07 0.42
CA THR A 19 9.80 -1.08 1.36
C THR A 19 9.19 -0.90 2.74
N LYS A 20 9.04 0.36 3.18
CA LYS A 20 8.47 0.71 4.49
C LYS A 20 6.98 0.41 4.55
N SER A 21 6.17 0.93 3.63
CA SER A 21 4.71 0.73 3.61
C SER A 21 4.37 -0.76 3.41
N GLY A 22 5.09 -1.43 2.51
CA GLY A 22 4.87 -2.84 2.19
C GLY A 22 5.10 -3.78 3.38
N THR A 23 6.03 -3.45 4.29
CA THR A 23 6.25 -4.21 5.53
C THR A 23 5.31 -3.77 6.66
N SER A 24 4.96 -2.49 6.72
CA SER A 24 4.07 -1.91 7.73
C SER A 24 2.65 -2.49 7.68
N LYS A 25 2.09 -2.71 6.48
CA LYS A 25 0.74 -3.31 6.33
C LYS A 25 0.63 -4.69 6.99
N TYR A 26 1.64 -5.54 6.81
CA TYR A 26 1.70 -6.86 7.45
C TYR A 26 1.88 -6.75 8.97
N ALA A 27 2.75 -5.84 9.43
CA ALA A 27 2.96 -5.62 10.85
C ALA A 27 1.67 -5.17 11.55
N ASN A 28 0.94 -4.21 10.98
CA ASN A 28 -0.33 -3.72 11.51
C ASN A 28 -1.43 -4.79 11.48
N TYR A 29 -1.50 -5.60 10.42
CA TYR A 29 -2.41 -6.74 10.38
C TYR A 29 -2.14 -7.74 11.52
N ARG A 30 -0.86 -8.06 11.79
CA ARG A 30 -0.49 -8.92 12.93
C ARG A 30 -0.80 -8.31 14.30
N VAL A 31 -0.82 -6.99 14.40
CA VAL A 31 -1.28 -6.29 15.62
C VAL A 31 -2.80 -6.40 15.73
N ALA A 32 -3.54 -6.22 14.63
CA ALA A 32 -4.99 -6.41 14.60
C ALA A 32 -5.37 -7.83 15.07
N MET A 33 -4.69 -8.87 14.58
CA MET A 33 -4.95 -10.27 15.00
C MET A 33 -4.71 -10.54 16.49
N ARG A 34 -4.01 -9.64 17.21
CA ARG A 34 -3.74 -9.74 18.65
C ARG A 34 -4.58 -8.79 19.50
N ALA A 35 -5.51 -8.07 18.88
CA ALA A 35 -6.43 -7.20 19.58
C ALA A 35 -7.27 -7.97 20.60
N ARG A 36 -7.54 -7.34 21.74
CA ARG A 36 -8.31 -7.92 22.85
C ARG A 36 -9.79 -7.54 22.81
N ALA A 37 -10.16 -6.61 21.93
CA ALA A 37 -11.53 -6.16 21.72
C ALA A 37 -11.82 -5.93 20.23
N LYS A 38 -13.10 -6.04 19.85
CA LYS A 38 -13.54 -5.79 18.45
C LYS A 38 -13.21 -4.38 17.97
N ALA A 39 -13.37 -3.37 18.82
CA ALA A 39 -13.05 -1.98 18.48
C ALA A 39 -11.54 -1.78 18.23
N GLU A 40 -10.70 -2.43 19.02
CA GLU A 40 -9.25 -2.42 18.83
C GLU A 40 -8.87 -3.15 17.54
N PHE A 41 -9.48 -4.31 17.27
CA PHE A 41 -9.31 -5.05 16.02
C PHE A 41 -9.65 -4.19 14.81
N PHE A 42 -10.81 -3.54 14.84
CA PHE A 42 -11.26 -2.63 13.78
C PHE A 42 -10.28 -1.48 13.56
N SER A 43 -9.88 -0.79 14.64
CA SER A 43 -8.94 0.32 14.57
C SER A 43 -7.59 -0.10 13.95
N LYS A 44 -7.03 -1.23 14.36
CA LYS A 44 -5.76 -1.74 13.81
C LYS A 44 -5.89 -2.25 12.37
N LEU A 45 -7.04 -2.81 12.01
CA LEU A 45 -7.34 -3.20 10.64
C LEU A 45 -7.45 -1.97 9.72
N CYS A 46 -8.02 -0.86 10.18
CA CYS A 46 -8.04 0.40 9.40
C CYS A 46 -6.62 0.86 9.04
N ILE A 47 -5.70 0.85 10.01
CA ILE A 47 -4.29 1.20 9.77
C ILE A 47 -3.66 0.25 8.75
N ALA A 48 -3.93 -1.06 8.84
CA ALA A 48 -3.42 -2.03 7.87
C ALA A 48 -3.95 -1.77 6.44
N VAL A 49 -5.20 -1.31 6.30
CA VAL A 49 -5.78 -0.90 5.00
C VAL A 49 -5.07 0.35 4.47
N GLU A 50 -4.86 1.38 5.30
CA GLU A 50 -4.17 2.62 4.92
C GLU A 50 -2.75 2.34 4.42
N GLU A 51 -1.99 1.49 5.10
CA GLU A 51 -0.62 1.10 4.71
C GLU A 51 -0.58 0.25 3.43
N ALA A 52 -1.62 -0.56 3.21
CA ALA A 52 -1.76 -1.32 1.98
C ALA A 52 -2.05 -0.40 0.78
N ASP A 53 -2.93 0.58 0.96
CA ASP A 53 -3.26 1.60 -0.04
C ASP A 53 -2.07 2.51 -0.34
N GLU A 54 -1.29 2.89 0.68
CA GLU A 54 -0.04 3.65 0.47
C GLU A 54 0.96 2.85 -0.39
N THR A 55 1.06 1.54 -0.18
CA THR A 55 1.92 0.67 -1.00
C THR A 55 1.47 0.64 -2.45
N GLU A 56 0.16 0.56 -2.70
CA GLU A 56 -0.40 0.65 -4.05
C GLU A 56 -0.05 1.98 -4.73
N MET A 57 -0.25 3.11 -4.03
CA MET A 57 0.10 4.42 -4.55
C MET A 57 1.59 4.51 -4.94
N TRP A 58 2.50 3.92 -4.16
CA TRP A 58 3.92 3.90 -4.50
C TRP A 58 4.24 3.02 -5.73
N LEU A 59 3.49 1.94 -5.96
CA LEU A 59 3.60 1.12 -7.18
C LEU A 59 3.06 1.87 -8.40
N ASP A 60 1.93 2.59 -8.28
CA ASP A 60 1.40 3.47 -9.33
C ASP A 60 2.45 4.51 -9.73
N LEU A 61 3.03 5.20 -8.74
CA LEU A 61 4.09 6.20 -8.99
C LEU A 61 5.34 5.59 -9.64
N LEU A 62 5.70 4.35 -9.29
CA LEU A 62 6.81 3.64 -9.90
C LEU A 62 6.55 3.35 -11.39
N ILE A 63 5.34 2.87 -11.72
CA ILE A 63 4.90 2.61 -13.09
C ILE A 63 4.84 3.92 -13.90
N ASP A 64 4.18 4.95 -13.37
CA ASP A 64 4.04 6.28 -14.01
C ASP A 64 5.39 6.95 -14.26
N SER A 65 6.37 6.72 -13.37
CA SER A 65 7.71 7.27 -13.54
C SER A 65 8.49 6.65 -14.71
N ASN A 66 7.99 5.57 -15.33
CA ASN A 66 8.68 4.76 -16.33
C ASN A 66 10.07 4.27 -15.86
N THR A 67 10.30 4.18 -14.54
CA THR A 67 11.58 3.74 -13.98
C THR A 67 11.73 2.22 -14.02
N CYS A 68 10.63 1.48 -13.79
CA CYS A 68 10.56 0.03 -13.89
C CYS A 68 9.17 -0.39 -14.41
N THR A 69 9.09 -0.94 -15.61
CA THR A 69 7.84 -1.39 -16.25
C THR A 69 7.93 -2.85 -16.73
N ASP A 70 8.61 -3.67 -15.94
CA ASP A 70 8.70 -5.12 -16.08
C ASP A 70 7.36 -5.77 -15.70
N ASP A 71 7.03 -6.91 -16.32
CA ASP A 71 5.89 -7.75 -15.97
C ASP A 71 5.88 -8.17 -14.49
N PHE A 72 7.04 -8.25 -13.84
CA PHE A 72 7.15 -8.40 -12.40
C PHE A 72 6.44 -7.28 -11.63
N ILE A 73 6.64 -6.01 -12.03
CA ILE A 73 6.02 -4.87 -11.34
C ILE A 73 4.50 -4.87 -11.56
N LYS A 74 4.04 -5.22 -12.75
CA LYS A 74 2.59 -5.37 -13.02
C LYS A 74 1.97 -6.49 -12.18
N THR A 75 2.68 -7.60 -12.04
CA THR A 75 2.24 -8.72 -11.20
C THR A 75 2.16 -8.29 -9.74
N LEU A 76 3.21 -7.64 -9.23
CA LEU A 76 3.27 -7.13 -7.86
C LEU A 76 2.18 -6.09 -7.57
N HIS A 77 1.90 -5.21 -8.52
CA HIS A 77 0.80 -4.25 -8.48
C HIS A 77 -0.56 -4.94 -8.37
N SER A 78 -0.82 -5.94 -9.23
CA SER A 78 -2.06 -6.73 -9.14
C SER A 78 -2.21 -7.42 -7.78
N GLU A 79 -1.17 -8.09 -7.28
CA GLU A 79 -1.19 -8.77 -5.98
C GLU A 79 -1.43 -7.80 -4.82
N SER A 80 -0.79 -6.64 -4.86
CA SER A 80 -0.92 -5.65 -3.80
C SER A 80 -2.32 -4.98 -3.82
N LEU A 81 -2.91 -4.78 -5.01
CA LEU A 81 -4.31 -4.37 -5.15
C LEU A 81 -5.30 -5.41 -4.60
N GLU A 82 -5.03 -6.70 -4.81
CA GLU A 82 -5.82 -7.79 -4.22
C GLU A 82 -5.76 -7.76 -2.70
N LEU A 83 -4.59 -7.52 -2.11
CA LEU A 83 -4.44 -7.36 -0.65
C LEU A 83 -5.28 -6.18 -0.12
N VAL A 84 -5.27 -5.04 -0.80
CA VAL A 84 -6.11 -3.89 -0.44
C VAL A 84 -7.59 -4.29 -0.44
N LYS A 85 -8.06 -4.97 -1.50
CA LYS A 85 -9.46 -5.42 -1.61
C LYS A 85 -9.83 -6.39 -0.49
N ILE A 86 -8.96 -7.33 -0.14
CA ILE A 86 -9.18 -8.29 0.94
C ILE A 86 -9.32 -7.54 2.28
N LEU A 87 -8.36 -6.68 2.63
CA LEU A 87 -8.37 -5.95 3.90
C LEU A 87 -9.56 -4.99 4.00
N ALA A 88 -9.89 -4.28 2.91
CA ALA A 88 -11.04 -3.38 2.86
C ALA A 88 -12.36 -4.14 3.00
N SER A 89 -12.48 -5.32 2.38
CA SER A 89 -13.65 -6.21 2.51
C SER A 89 -13.80 -6.71 3.95
N MET A 90 -12.70 -7.12 4.60
CA MET A 90 -12.70 -7.49 6.01
C MET A 90 -13.18 -6.33 6.88
N ARG A 91 -12.63 -5.12 6.68
CA ARG A 91 -13.02 -3.90 7.42
C ARG A 91 -14.50 -3.59 7.29
N LYS A 92 -15.05 -3.68 6.07
CA LYS A 92 -16.49 -3.44 5.80
C LYS A 92 -17.42 -4.43 6.49
N LYS A 93 -16.97 -5.67 6.73
CA LYS A 93 -17.78 -6.67 7.46
C LYS A 93 -17.84 -6.43 8.97
N LEU A 94 -16.95 -5.58 9.50
CA LEU A 94 -16.86 -5.29 10.93
C LEU A 94 -17.54 -3.98 11.34
N SER A 95 -17.79 -3.09 10.37
CA SER A 95 -18.64 -1.90 10.55
C SER A 95 -20.09 -2.32 10.63
#